data_AF-A0A7L4XUN5-F1
#
_entry.id   AF-A0A7L4XUN5-F1
#
_cell.length_a   1.000
_cell.length_b   1.000
_cell.length_c   1.000
_cell.angle_alpha   90.00
_cell.angle_beta   90.00
_cell.angle_gamma   90.00
#
_symmetry.space_group_name_H-M   'P 1'
#
loop_
_entity.id
_entity.type
_entity.pdbx_description
1 polymer ?
#
loop_
_entity_poly.entity_id
_entity_poly.type
_entity_poly.pdbx_seq_one_letter_code
_entity_poly.pdbx_strand_id
1 'polypeptide(L)'
;MYGSILNYDNITVATKAFNRLLAVADWAVAREKEQRHQAEEPVTRSSVGRQLKETLGAIREQAEADRANKHWKRAEYRPGSEEFTGHPLYKQTHELLTCWKRHNYGSLSGLMTHDLHNKYGKSVRSEIRRAFEPFPLDDFEICAVRHDMEATGTVLAVLAHSGGKRVSAELRWVRENAPARPCPEPMPGQWRLVFQPRVFLDRANSLPAE
;
A
#
# COMPACT_ATOMS: atom_id res chain seq x y z
N MET A 1 -14.20 -67.73 18.35
CA MET A 1 -15.46 -67.02 18.04
C MET A 1 -15.58 -65.85 19.00
N TYR A 2 -15.69 -64.63 18.45
CA TYR A 2 -16.23 -63.37 19.03
C TYR A 2 -15.67 -62.88 20.38
N GLY A 3 -15.16 -61.66 20.53
CA GLY A 3 -15.12 -60.51 19.64
C GLY A 3 -14.23 -59.42 20.24
N SER A 4 -13.25 -58.99 19.45
CA SER A 4 -12.49 -57.77 19.65
C SER A 4 -13.38 -56.60 19.25
N ILE A 5 -14.03 -55.95 20.22
CA ILE A 5 -14.59 -54.60 20.03
C ILE A 5 -13.88 -53.70 21.04
N LEU A 6 -12.73 -53.17 20.61
CA LEU A 6 -12.08 -52.05 21.26
C LEU A 6 -12.88 -50.79 20.90
N ASN A 7 -13.80 -50.43 21.79
CA ASN A 7 -14.56 -49.19 21.71
C ASN A 7 -13.64 -48.02 22.11
N TYR A 8 -12.76 -47.61 21.19
CA TYR A 8 -11.83 -46.48 21.36
C TYR A 8 -12.46 -45.12 21.06
N ASP A 9 -13.80 -45.04 21.01
CA ASP A 9 -14.53 -43.83 20.66
C ASP A 9 -15.28 -43.25 21.87
N ASN A 10 -14.55 -43.03 22.97
CA ASN A 10 -15.10 -42.26 24.08
C ASN A 10 -14.83 -40.78 23.82
N ILE A 11 -15.71 -40.17 23.02
CA ILE A 11 -15.74 -38.73 22.72
C ILE A 11 -15.55 -37.89 23.99
N THR A 12 -16.09 -38.31 25.13
CA THR A 12 -15.94 -37.60 26.41
C THR A 12 -14.48 -37.55 26.88
N VAL A 13 -13.72 -38.64 26.71
CA VAL A 13 -12.29 -38.71 27.07
C VAL A 13 -11.47 -37.88 26.08
N ALA A 14 -11.78 -37.97 24.78
CA ALA A 14 -11.12 -37.17 23.75
C ALA A 14 -11.34 -35.66 23.97
N THR A 15 -12.58 -35.22 24.25
CA THR A 15 -12.91 -33.83 24.56
C THR A 15 -12.21 -33.34 25.82
N LYS A 16 -12.12 -34.16 26.88
CA LYS A 16 -11.38 -33.81 28.10
C LYS A 16 -9.88 -33.64 27.84
N ALA A 17 -9.29 -34.49 27.00
CA ALA A 17 -7.88 -34.37 26.62
C ALA A 17 -7.64 -33.12 25.76
N PHE A 18 -8.53 -32.86 24.79
CA PHE A 18 -8.45 -31.70 23.91
C PHE A 18 -8.58 -30.36 24.67
N ASN A 19 -9.52 -30.27 25.62
CA ASN A 19 -9.67 -29.08 26.46
C ASN A 19 -8.44 -28.82 27.34
N ARG A 20 -7.75 -29.88 27.80
CA ARG A 20 -6.50 -29.73 28.55
C ARG A 20 -5.36 -29.24 27.67
N LEU A 21 -5.27 -29.70 26.42
CA LEU A 21 -4.28 -29.20 25.45
C LEU A 21 -4.49 -27.72 25.15
N LEU A 22 -5.74 -27.28 25.00
CA LEU A 22 -6.06 -25.85 24.83
C LEU A 22 -5.68 -25.03 26.06
N ALA A 23 -5.99 -25.51 27.27
CA ALA A 23 -5.61 -24.81 28.50
C ALA A 23 -4.09 -24.67 28.67
N VAL A 24 -3.31 -25.68 28.25
CA VAL A 24 -1.84 -25.61 28.27
C VAL A 24 -1.30 -24.65 27.20
N ALA A 25 -1.92 -24.61 26.01
CA ALA A 25 -1.57 -23.66 24.96
C ALA A 25 -1.86 -22.21 25.39
N ASP A 26 -3.02 -21.95 26.00
CA ASP A 26 -3.38 -20.64 26.54
C ASP A 26 -2.43 -20.22 27.66
N TRP A 27 -2.05 -21.14 28.55
CA TRP A 27 -1.06 -20.87 29.58
C TRP A 27 0.33 -20.57 28.99
N ALA A 28 0.75 -21.28 27.95
CA ALA A 28 2.01 -21.03 27.27
C ALA A 28 2.03 -19.64 26.60
N VAL A 29 0.94 -19.25 25.94
CA VAL A 29 0.78 -17.90 25.34
C VAL A 29 0.75 -16.82 26.43
N ALA A 30 0.05 -17.06 27.54
CA ALA A 30 0.02 -16.12 28.66
C ALA A 30 1.42 -15.94 29.28
N ARG A 31 2.19 -17.03 29.40
CA ARG A 31 3.55 -17.03 29.93
C ARG A 31 4.55 -16.39 28.96
N GLU A 32 4.37 -16.55 27.65
CA GLU A 32 5.15 -15.84 26.64
C GLU A 32 4.87 -14.33 26.68
N LYS A 33 3.60 -13.92 26.84
CA LYS A 33 3.23 -12.51 27.04
C LYS A 33 3.83 -11.96 28.33
N GLU A 34 3.73 -12.68 29.45
CA GLU A 34 4.30 -12.27 30.73
C GLU A 34 5.83 -12.14 30.67
N GLN A 35 6.51 -13.05 29.97
CA GLN A 35 7.96 -12.95 29.70
C GLN A 35 8.31 -11.77 28.79
N ARG A 36 7.48 -11.44 27.79
CA ARG A 36 7.66 -10.21 26.98
C ARG A 36 7.47 -8.95 27.84
N HIS A 37 6.45 -8.93 28.71
CA HIS A 37 6.23 -7.84 29.66
C HIS A 37 7.35 -7.70 30.71
N GLN A 38 8.05 -8.78 31.06
CA GLN A 38 9.21 -8.77 31.97
C GLN A 38 10.53 -8.44 31.25
N ALA A 39 10.62 -8.69 29.94
CA ALA A 39 11.78 -8.35 29.09
C ALA A 39 11.74 -6.90 28.57
N GLU A 40 10.58 -6.26 28.60
CA GLU A 40 10.43 -4.82 28.37
C GLU A 40 10.91 -4.05 29.61
N GLU A 41 11.96 -3.24 29.46
CA GLU A 41 12.46 -2.33 30.51
C GLU A 41 11.30 -1.51 31.12
N PRO A 42 11.37 -1.17 32.43
CA PRO A 42 10.25 -0.53 33.13
C PRO A 42 9.82 0.75 32.43
N VAL A 43 8.60 0.74 31.91
CA VAL A 43 7.95 1.88 31.24
C VAL A 43 7.95 3.07 32.19
N THR A 44 8.89 4.00 31.98
CA THR A 44 9.02 5.20 32.81
C THR A 44 7.85 6.13 32.50
N ARG A 45 7.30 6.86 33.48
CA ARG A 45 6.19 7.82 33.24
C ARG A 45 6.45 8.81 32.09
N SER A 46 7.73 9.08 31.80
CA SER A 46 8.18 9.90 30.67
C SER A 46 7.96 9.23 29.30
N SER A 47 8.06 7.91 29.16
CA SER A 47 7.80 7.21 27.90
C SER A 47 6.30 7.13 27.61
N VAL A 48 5.46 6.95 28.63
CA VAL A 48 3.99 7.02 28.51
C VAL A 48 3.54 8.42 28.09
N GLY A 49 4.09 9.48 28.72
CA GLY A 49 3.80 10.86 28.35
C GLY A 49 4.24 11.22 26.94
N ARG A 50 5.38 10.68 26.49
CA ARG A 50 5.88 10.86 25.12
C ARG A 50 5.00 10.14 24.11
N GLN A 51 4.63 8.88 24.37
CA GLN A 51 3.71 8.11 23.54
C GLN A 51 2.33 8.78 23.44
N LEU A 52 1.78 9.30 24.54
CA LEU A 52 0.52 10.06 24.57
C LEU A 52 0.61 11.34 23.74
N LYS A 53 1.70 12.10 23.84
CA LYS A 53 1.92 13.31 23.06
C LYS A 53 2.04 13.01 21.56
N GLU A 54 2.70 11.92 21.20
CA GLU A 54 2.82 11.43 19.82
C GLU A 54 1.48 10.93 19.27
N THR A 55 0.68 10.23 20.07
CA THR A 55 -0.69 9.81 19.67
C THR A 55 -1.62 11.01 19.53
N LEU A 56 -1.59 11.97 20.46
CA LEU A 56 -2.38 13.20 20.38
C LEU A 56 -2.00 14.04 19.15
N GLY A 57 -0.71 14.13 18.82
CA GLY A 57 -0.23 14.77 17.59
C GLY A 57 -0.77 14.07 16.34
N ALA A 58 -0.65 12.75 16.28
CA ALA A 58 -1.18 11.94 15.16
C ALA A 58 -2.70 12.07 15.00
N ILE A 59 -3.46 12.09 16.11
CA ILE A 59 -4.92 12.28 16.09
C ILE A 59 -5.28 13.67 15.56
N ARG A 60 -4.51 14.70 15.92
CA ARG A 60 -4.73 16.06 15.45
C ARG A 60 -4.45 16.19 13.95
N GLU A 61 -3.33 15.65 13.47
CA GLU A 61 -2.98 15.60 12.04
C GLU A 61 -4.05 14.86 11.24
N GLN A 62 -4.54 13.73 11.76
CA GLN A 62 -5.62 12.97 11.13
C GLN A 62 -6.93 13.76 11.10
N ALA A 63 -7.28 14.45 12.19
CA ALA A 63 -8.49 15.28 12.26
C ALA A 63 -8.43 16.49 11.31
N GLU A 64 -7.24 17.07 11.09
CA GLU A 64 -7.02 18.14 10.13
C GLU A 64 -7.17 17.61 8.69
N ALA A 65 -6.60 16.45 8.37
CA ALA A 65 -6.79 15.79 7.08
C ALA A 65 -8.26 15.40 6.82
N ASP A 66 -8.96 14.89 7.84
CA ASP A 66 -10.38 14.52 7.74
C ASP A 66 -11.28 15.75 7.54
N ARG A 67 -10.96 16.90 8.16
CA ARG A 67 -11.68 18.17 7.92
C ARG A 67 -11.48 18.67 6.50
N ALA A 68 -10.26 18.58 6.00
CA ALA A 68 -9.92 19.02 4.66
C ALA A 68 -10.64 18.14 3.61
N ASN A 69 -10.65 16.81 3.83
CA ASN A 69 -11.43 15.85 3.03
C ASN A 69 -12.95 16.11 3.05
N LYS A 70 -13.54 16.54 4.18
CA LYS A 70 -14.99 16.82 4.24
C LYS A 70 -15.44 17.96 3.33
N HIS A 71 -14.56 18.92 3.06
CA HIS A 71 -14.86 20.07 2.21
C HIS A 71 -14.35 19.88 0.78
N TRP A 72 -13.63 18.79 0.51
CA TRP A 72 -13.06 18.51 -0.80
C TRP A 72 -14.13 18.20 -1.83
N LYS A 73 -14.05 18.87 -2.98
CA LYS A 73 -14.84 18.54 -4.18
C LYS A 73 -13.99 17.77 -5.15
N ARG A 74 -14.56 16.71 -5.73
CA ARG A 74 -13.89 15.94 -6.78
C ARG A 74 -13.51 16.87 -7.93
N ALA A 75 -12.26 16.78 -8.35
CA ALA A 75 -11.72 17.54 -9.46
C ALA A 75 -11.19 16.58 -10.53
N GLU A 76 -11.41 16.91 -11.80
CA GLU A 76 -10.87 16.18 -12.94
C GLU A 76 -10.23 17.18 -13.90
N TYR A 77 -8.98 16.91 -14.26
CA TYR A 77 -8.19 17.69 -15.21
C TYR A 77 -7.97 16.84 -16.47
N ARG A 78 -8.18 17.43 -17.64
CA ARG A 78 -8.05 16.78 -18.95
C ARG A 78 -7.04 17.51 -19.85
N PRO A 79 -6.48 16.82 -20.86
CA PRO A 79 -5.65 17.42 -21.89
C PRO A 79 -6.30 18.66 -22.51
N GLY A 80 -5.50 19.67 -22.83
CA GLY A 80 -5.95 20.94 -23.43
C GLY A 80 -6.02 22.12 -22.46
N SER A 81 -5.80 21.91 -21.15
CA SER A 81 -5.66 22.98 -20.16
C SER A 81 -4.21 23.10 -19.66
N GLU A 82 -3.75 24.30 -19.33
CA GLU A 82 -2.43 24.52 -18.73
C GLU A 82 -2.32 23.88 -17.33
N GLU A 83 -3.43 23.89 -16.59
CA GLU A 83 -3.57 23.26 -15.28
C GLU A 83 -3.27 21.75 -15.33
N PHE A 84 -3.62 21.07 -16.43
CA PHE A 84 -3.39 19.64 -16.60
C PHE A 84 -1.89 19.29 -16.68
N THR A 85 -1.15 19.91 -17.61
CA THR A 85 0.29 19.64 -17.76
C THR A 85 1.11 20.23 -16.60
N GLY A 86 0.62 21.32 -16.00
CA GLY A 86 1.22 21.94 -14.82
C GLY A 86 1.03 21.11 -13.54
N HIS A 87 0.03 20.24 -13.50
CA HIS A 87 -0.38 19.51 -12.32
C HIS A 87 0.74 18.63 -11.73
N PRO A 88 0.97 18.65 -10.39
CA PRO A 88 1.99 17.82 -9.75
C PRO A 88 1.87 16.32 -10.06
N LEU A 89 0.65 15.77 -10.02
CA LEU A 89 0.41 14.36 -10.40
C LEU A 89 0.70 14.05 -11.87
N TYR A 90 0.45 14.99 -12.77
CA TYR A 90 0.80 14.80 -14.18
C TYR A 90 2.32 14.66 -14.32
N LYS A 91 3.08 15.59 -13.72
CA LYS A 91 4.54 15.57 -13.72
C LYS A 91 5.11 14.29 -13.12
N GLN A 92 4.59 13.88 -11.97
CA GLN A 92 5.04 12.66 -11.28
C GLN A 92 4.74 11.39 -12.09
N THR A 93 3.56 11.34 -12.71
CA THR A 93 3.17 10.20 -13.56
C THR A 93 3.99 10.17 -14.84
N HIS A 94 4.22 11.33 -15.45
CA HIS A 94 5.08 11.45 -16.62
C HIS A 94 6.51 10.98 -16.31
N GLU A 95 7.08 11.36 -15.16
CA GLU A 95 8.39 10.87 -14.70
C GLU A 95 8.40 9.35 -14.53
N LEU A 96 7.37 8.78 -13.89
CA LEU A 96 7.23 7.35 -13.71
C LEU A 96 7.22 6.59 -15.03
N LEU A 97 6.35 7.00 -15.96
CA LEU A 97 6.19 6.36 -17.26
C LEU A 97 7.44 6.55 -18.13
N THR A 98 8.12 7.69 -18.01
CA THR A 98 9.43 7.92 -18.67
C THR A 98 10.51 6.99 -18.13
N CYS A 99 10.58 6.81 -16.80
CA CYS A 99 11.53 5.87 -16.18
C CYS A 99 11.26 4.43 -16.63
N TRP A 100 9.99 4.03 -16.73
CA TRP A 100 9.61 2.71 -17.21
C TRP A 100 10.00 2.50 -18.68
N LYS A 101 9.62 3.43 -19.56
CA LYS A 101 10.01 3.41 -20.99
C LYS A 101 11.52 3.30 -21.18
N ARG A 102 12.32 3.97 -20.34
CA ARG A 102 13.79 3.91 -20.34
C ARG A 102 14.40 2.73 -19.57
N HIS A 103 13.58 1.86 -18.99
CA HIS A 103 13.98 0.72 -18.16
C HIS A 103 14.83 1.14 -16.94
N ASN A 104 14.66 2.39 -16.47
CA ASN A 104 15.32 2.94 -15.30
C ASN A 104 14.52 2.61 -14.04
N TYR A 105 14.55 1.32 -13.65
CA TYR A 105 13.84 0.81 -12.47
C TYR A 105 14.39 1.36 -11.15
N GLY A 106 15.65 1.83 -11.15
CA GLY A 106 16.26 2.48 -10.00
C GLY A 106 15.53 3.78 -9.64
N SER A 107 15.41 4.70 -10.60
CA SER A 107 14.66 5.94 -10.42
C SER A 107 13.16 5.67 -10.22
N LEU A 108 12.57 4.72 -10.98
CA LEU A 108 11.16 4.37 -10.83
C LEU A 108 10.82 3.93 -9.40
N SER A 109 11.69 3.16 -8.76
CA SER A 109 11.48 2.73 -7.37
C SER A 109 11.38 3.90 -6.38
N GLY A 110 12.02 5.04 -6.67
CA GLY A 110 11.95 6.25 -5.84
C GLY A 110 10.55 6.88 -5.80
N LEU A 111 9.71 6.58 -6.79
CA LEU A 111 8.36 7.11 -6.92
C LEU A 111 7.31 6.26 -6.17
N MET A 112 7.72 5.16 -5.55
CA MET A 112 6.84 4.25 -4.82
C MET A 112 6.57 4.74 -3.39
N THR A 113 5.46 4.30 -2.80
CA THR A 113 5.11 4.60 -1.39
C THR A 113 6.20 4.18 -0.41
N HIS A 114 6.32 4.89 0.71
CA HIS A 114 7.26 4.52 1.76
C HIS A 114 6.96 3.14 2.35
N ASP A 115 5.69 2.74 2.41
CA ASP A 115 5.30 1.39 2.83
C ASP A 115 5.96 0.30 1.99
N LEU A 116 6.09 0.53 0.68
CA LEU A 116 6.78 -0.42 -0.21
C LEU A 116 8.28 -0.48 0.11
N HIS A 117 8.90 0.68 0.36
CA HIS A 117 10.30 0.76 0.77
C HIS A 117 10.53 0.11 2.14
N ASN A 118 9.61 0.27 3.09
CA ASN A 118 9.68 -0.37 4.40
C ASN A 118 9.52 -1.89 4.30
N LYS A 119 8.63 -2.36 3.44
CA LYS A 119 8.35 -3.78 3.24
C LYS A 119 9.53 -4.53 2.60
N TYR A 120 10.17 -3.95 1.59
CA TYR A 120 11.23 -4.62 0.82
C TYR A 120 12.65 -4.11 1.12
N GLY A 121 12.78 -2.97 1.79
CA GLY A 121 14.07 -2.37 2.13
C GLY A 121 14.97 -2.22 0.90
N LYS A 122 16.18 -2.77 0.98
CA LYS A 122 17.18 -2.72 -0.11
C LYS A 122 16.74 -3.45 -1.38
N SER A 123 15.79 -4.38 -1.31
CA SER A 123 15.34 -5.16 -2.47
C SER A 123 14.23 -4.50 -3.28
N VAL A 124 13.70 -3.34 -2.85
CA VAL A 124 12.61 -2.62 -3.55
C VAL A 124 12.88 -2.43 -5.03
N ARG A 125 14.12 -2.12 -5.43
CA ARG A 125 14.53 -1.95 -6.84
C ARG A 125 14.37 -3.25 -7.64
N SER A 126 14.74 -4.38 -7.03
CA SER A 126 14.59 -5.70 -7.65
C SER A 126 13.11 -6.06 -7.81
N GLU A 127 12.29 -5.76 -6.81
CA GLU A 127 10.85 -6.05 -6.86
C GLU A 127 10.13 -5.19 -7.89
N ILE A 128 10.49 -3.91 -7.99
CA ILE A 128 10.01 -3.03 -9.04
C ILE A 128 10.43 -3.53 -10.42
N ARG A 129 11.70 -3.87 -10.61
CA ARG A 129 12.15 -4.45 -11.88
C ARG A 129 11.34 -5.70 -12.24
N ARG A 130 11.20 -6.66 -11.32
CA ARG A 130 10.42 -7.89 -11.54
C ARG A 130 8.97 -7.64 -11.95
N ALA A 131 8.35 -6.57 -11.46
CA ALA A 131 6.98 -6.24 -11.78
C ALA A 131 6.83 -5.55 -13.14
N PHE A 132 7.75 -4.66 -13.51
CA PHE A 132 7.62 -3.84 -14.73
C PHE A 132 8.37 -4.40 -15.94
N GLU A 133 9.44 -5.17 -15.74
CA GLU A 133 10.28 -5.74 -16.82
C GLU A 133 9.53 -6.69 -17.77
N PRO A 134 8.57 -7.53 -17.32
CA PRO A 134 7.77 -8.34 -18.24
C PRO A 134 6.85 -7.56 -19.18
N PHE A 135 6.65 -6.26 -18.91
CA PHE A 135 5.74 -5.39 -19.63
C PHE A 135 6.51 -4.17 -20.16
N PRO A 136 7.38 -4.33 -21.17
CA PRO A 136 8.11 -3.20 -21.75
C PRO A 136 7.13 -2.15 -22.28
N LEU A 137 7.42 -0.88 -22.00
CA LEU A 137 6.61 0.27 -22.39
C LEU A 137 7.30 0.99 -23.55
N ASP A 138 6.67 0.99 -24.73
CA ASP A 138 7.18 1.68 -25.91
C ASP A 138 6.77 3.14 -25.90
N ASP A 139 5.51 3.42 -25.53
CA ASP A 139 5.01 4.79 -25.40
C ASP A 139 3.82 4.90 -24.45
N PHE A 140 3.43 6.13 -24.12
CA PHE A 140 2.30 6.38 -23.25
C PHE A 140 1.62 7.72 -23.51
N GLU A 141 0.36 7.81 -23.12
CA GLU A 141 -0.44 9.03 -23.14
C GLU A 141 -1.15 9.18 -21.79
N ILE A 142 -1.06 10.35 -21.17
CA ILE A 142 -1.81 10.65 -19.94
C ILE A 142 -3.12 11.33 -20.34
N CYS A 143 -4.25 10.71 -20.00
CA CYS A 143 -5.57 11.10 -20.48
C CYS A 143 -6.37 11.91 -19.46
N ALA A 144 -6.16 11.71 -18.16
CA ALA A 144 -6.84 12.47 -17.12
C ALA A 144 -6.10 12.40 -15.77
N VAL A 145 -6.24 13.46 -14.97
CA VAL A 145 -5.87 13.47 -13.55
C VAL A 145 -7.14 13.71 -12.74
N ARG A 146 -7.45 12.82 -11.80
CA ARG A 146 -8.63 12.88 -10.94
C ARG A 146 -8.23 12.96 -9.48
N HIS A 147 -8.90 13.81 -8.72
CA HIS A 147 -8.79 13.86 -7.27
C HIS A 147 -10.09 13.39 -6.64
N ASP A 148 -10.05 12.16 -6.10
CA ASP A 148 -11.16 11.63 -5.30
C ASP A 148 -11.12 12.15 -3.86
N MET A 149 -9.92 12.46 -3.35
CA MET A 149 -9.65 13.09 -2.05
C MET A 149 -8.49 14.07 -2.20
N GLU A 150 -8.20 14.85 -1.17
CA GLU A 150 -7.17 15.90 -1.24
C GLU A 150 -5.74 15.34 -1.24
N ALA A 151 -5.51 14.27 -0.48
CA ALA A 151 -4.22 13.59 -0.41
C ALA A 151 -4.10 12.39 -1.36
N THR A 152 -5.08 12.16 -2.24
CA THR A 152 -5.07 11.04 -3.18
C THR A 152 -5.42 11.52 -4.58
N GLY A 153 -4.94 10.80 -5.59
CA GLY A 153 -5.33 11.07 -6.96
C GLY A 153 -5.20 9.83 -7.84
N THR A 154 -6.00 9.80 -8.88
CA THR A 154 -6.00 8.73 -9.88
C THR A 154 -5.65 9.34 -11.22
N VAL A 155 -4.63 8.82 -11.88
CA VAL A 155 -4.24 9.23 -13.22
C VAL A 155 -4.64 8.14 -14.19
N LEU A 156 -5.40 8.52 -15.22
CA LEU A 156 -5.73 7.64 -16.34
C LEU A 156 -4.69 7.81 -17.42
N ALA A 157 -4.13 6.71 -17.89
CA ALA A 157 -3.15 6.71 -18.97
C ALA A 157 -3.43 5.57 -19.96
N VAL A 158 -3.10 5.80 -21.22
CA VAL A 158 -3.00 4.76 -22.24
C VAL A 158 -1.52 4.37 -22.36
N LEU A 159 -1.25 3.08 -22.22
CA LEU A 159 0.08 2.48 -22.29
C LEU A 159 0.20 1.71 -23.61
N ALA A 160 1.23 1.98 -24.38
CA ALA A 160 1.59 1.23 -25.58
C ALA A 160 2.75 0.27 -25.24
N HIS A 161 2.49 -1.02 -25.29
CA HIS A 161 3.48 -2.07 -25.04
C HIS A 161 4.05 -2.62 -26.35
N SER A 162 5.20 -3.29 -26.22
CA SER A 162 5.82 -3.99 -27.35
C SER A 162 4.85 -5.00 -27.98
N GLY A 163 4.83 -5.02 -29.32
CA GLY A 163 3.85 -5.78 -30.10
C GLY A 163 2.55 -5.03 -30.40
N GLY A 164 2.50 -3.71 -30.17
CA GLY A 164 1.39 -2.84 -30.58
C GLY A 164 0.16 -2.91 -29.67
N LYS A 165 0.25 -3.61 -28.54
CA LYS A 165 -0.86 -3.71 -27.58
C LYS A 165 -1.03 -2.39 -26.83
N ARG A 166 -2.20 -1.76 -26.99
CA ARG A 166 -2.60 -0.57 -26.22
C ARG A 166 -3.53 -0.95 -25.07
N VAL A 167 -3.27 -0.32 -23.93
CA VAL A 167 -3.91 -0.65 -22.66
C VAL A 167 -4.32 0.62 -21.94
N SER A 168 -5.56 0.70 -21.47
CA SER A 168 -5.95 1.72 -20.50
C SER A 168 -5.55 1.28 -19.09
N ALA A 169 -4.86 2.15 -18.36
CA ALA A 169 -4.39 1.92 -16.99
C ALA A 169 -4.84 3.04 -16.04
N GLU A 170 -5.16 2.66 -14.81
CA GLU A 170 -5.42 3.58 -13.70
C GLU A 170 -4.25 3.55 -12.72
N LEU A 171 -3.53 4.66 -12.60
CA LEU A 171 -2.42 4.82 -11.66
C LEU A 171 -2.90 5.59 -10.44
N ARG A 172 -2.90 4.93 -9.28
CA ARG A 172 -3.32 5.54 -8.01
C ARG A 172 -2.13 6.10 -7.26
N TRP A 173 -2.27 7.34 -6.83
CA TRP A 173 -1.26 8.10 -6.14
C TRP A 173 -1.77 8.55 -4.77
N VAL A 174 -0.86 8.58 -3.82
CA VAL A 174 -1.08 9.15 -2.49
C VAL A 174 0.02 10.17 -2.22
N ARG A 175 -0.34 11.30 -1.64
CA ARG A 175 0.61 12.31 -1.21
C ARG A 175 1.05 11.98 0.21
N GLU A 176 2.30 11.55 0.37
CA GLU A 176 2.84 11.11 1.65
C GLU A 176 3.87 12.10 2.21
N ASN A 177 3.87 12.27 3.52
CA ASN A 177 4.95 12.92 4.24
C ASN A 177 6.06 11.90 4.60
N ALA A 178 7.14 12.38 5.23
CA ALA A 178 8.28 11.54 5.65
C ALA A 178 7.89 10.31 6.51
N PRO A 179 6.93 10.38 7.45
CA PRO A 179 6.46 9.21 8.19
C PRO A 179 5.44 8.33 7.43
N ALA A 180 5.39 8.39 6.09
CA ALA A 180 4.52 7.57 5.24
C ALA A 180 3.00 7.81 5.44
N ARG A 181 2.59 8.97 5.96
CA ARG A 181 1.18 9.27 6.20
C ARG A 181 0.60 10.10 5.05
N PRO A 182 -0.66 9.85 4.64
CA PRO A 182 -1.36 10.73 3.72
C PRO A 182 -1.39 12.16 4.24
N CYS A 183 -1.03 13.11 3.39
CA CYS A 183 -0.77 14.48 3.77
C CYS A 183 -1.33 15.42 2.70
N PRO A 184 -2.53 16.00 2.91
CA PRO A 184 -3.10 16.97 1.98
C PRO A 184 -2.29 18.27 1.93
N GLU A 185 -2.55 19.11 0.93
CA GLU A 185 -2.02 20.46 0.90
C GLU A 185 -2.59 21.29 2.08
N PRO A 186 -1.87 22.31 2.57
CA PRO A 186 -0.55 22.80 2.15
C PRO A 186 0.64 22.12 2.85
N MET A 187 0.42 21.06 3.63
CA MET A 187 1.49 20.40 4.38
C MET A 187 2.57 19.81 3.44
N PRO A 188 3.83 19.69 3.85
CA PRO A 188 4.88 19.13 2.99
C PRO A 188 4.67 17.64 2.73
N GLY A 189 4.58 17.26 1.46
CA GLY A 189 4.40 15.87 1.05
C GLY A 189 4.79 15.66 -0.42
N GLN A 190 5.03 14.40 -0.78
CA GLN A 190 5.39 13.98 -2.13
C GLN A 190 4.38 12.97 -2.65
N TRP A 191 4.02 13.09 -3.93
CA TRP A 191 3.18 12.12 -4.59
C TRP A 191 3.93 10.82 -4.84
N ARG A 192 3.36 9.71 -4.36
CA ARG A 192 3.91 8.38 -4.48
C ARG A 192 2.88 7.41 -5.03
N LEU A 193 3.32 6.54 -5.94
CA LEU A 193 2.47 5.56 -6.58
C LEU A 193 2.13 4.45 -5.58
N VAL A 194 0.82 4.22 -5.39
CA VAL A 194 0.30 3.07 -4.67
C VAL A 194 0.55 1.84 -5.54
N PHE A 195 1.58 1.06 -5.18
CA PHE A 195 2.03 -0.06 -5.98
C PHE A 195 1.07 -1.26 -5.90
N GLN A 196 0.34 -1.50 -7.00
CA GLN A 196 -0.53 -2.66 -7.20
C GLN A 196 -0.32 -3.27 -8.59
N PRO A 197 0.81 -3.97 -8.83
CA PRO A 197 1.26 -4.34 -10.18
C PRO A 197 0.20 -5.13 -10.98
N ARG A 198 -0.55 -6.02 -10.33
CA ARG A 198 -1.62 -6.79 -11.00
C ARG A 198 -2.81 -5.95 -11.46
N VAL A 199 -3.08 -4.82 -10.80
CA VAL A 199 -4.29 -4.03 -11.07
C VAL A 199 -4.17 -3.21 -12.35
N PHE A 200 -2.96 -2.76 -12.71
CA PHE A 200 -2.73 -2.00 -13.93
C PHE A 200 -2.03 -2.77 -15.06
N LEU A 201 -1.36 -3.90 -14.75
CA LEU A 201 -0.66 -4.72 -15.76
C LEU A 201 -1.51 -5.90 -16.28
N ASP A 202 -2.31 -6.55 -15.43
CA ASP A 202 -3.13 -7.71 -15.84
C ASP A 202 -4.55 -7.31 -16.29
N ARG A 203 -5.16 -6.28 -15.68
CA ARG A 203 -6.51 -5.77 -16.03
C ARG A 203 -6.52 -4.73 -17.14
N ALA A 204 -5.46 -4.76 -17.94
CA ALA A 204 -5.32 -3.99 -19.13
C ALA A 204 -6.51 -4.19 -20.08
N ASN A 205 -7.52 -3.29 -20.05
CA ASN A 205 -8.58 -3.32 -21.05
C ASN A 205 -7.91 -3.04 -22.40
N SER A 206 -7.84 -4.07 -23.23
CA SER A 206 -7.34 -3.96 -24.60
C SER A 206 -8.20 -2.94 -25.33
N LEU A 207 -7.58 -1.85 -25.77
CA LEU A 207 -8.24 -0.93 -26.69
C LEU A 207 -8.23 -1.55 -28.09
N PRO A 208 -9.29 -1.37 -28.89
CA PRO A 208 -9.26 -1.78 -30.29
C PRO A 208 -8.10 -1.08 -31.02
N ALA A 209 -7.47 -1.79 -31.96
CA ALA A 209 -6.48 -1.18 -32.84
C ALA A 209 -7.20 -0.13 -33.70
N GLU A 210 -6.67 1.10 -33.71
CA GLU A 210 -7.05 2.17 -34.65
C GLU A 210 -6.44 1.91 -36.03
#